data_AF-A0A9D7C9W6-F1
#
_entry.id   AF-A0A9D7C9W6-F1
#
_cell.length_a   1.000
_cell.length_b   1.000
_cell.length_c   1.000
_cell.angle_alpha   90.00
_cell.angle_beta   90.00
_cell.angle_gamma   90.00
#
_symmetry.space_group_name_H-M   'P 1'
#
loop_
_entity.id
_entity.type
_entity.pdbx_description
1 polymer ?
#
loop_
_entity_poly.entity_id
_entity_poly.type
_entity_poly.pdbx_seq_one_letter_code
_entity_poly.pdbx_strand_id
1 'polypeptide(L)'
;MPLGVALRAALAGRGVALFSGEFSAERLLERSLAVQGRARLDDVRSGRLDEATYASVAAAALAMRANPPLLSHLPPNGMPGMSDLLIEHLGLDLLVVDPLQSLARGTLPMEEELAQAVRDLKGLAVRRHCAVLLVSHLGVPVRERGDPRPRLDDFGALGSVRQLADVVLALYREELYETSRDVDGAAELHVLKHRGGGTGYADLYFYKPWLRFEDMVEPDR
;
A
#
# COMPACT_ATOMS: atom_id res chain seq x y z
N MET A 1 -0.13 -3.71 -3.47
CA MET A 1 -1.31 -2.82 -3.36
C MET A 1 -0.92 -1.37 -3.06
N PRO A 2 -0.23 -1.02 -1.94
CA PRO A 2 0.07 0.38 -1.58
C PRO A 2 0.91 1.12 -2.64
N LEU A 3 1.97 0.50 -3.16
CA LEU A 3 2.78 1.07 -4.23
C LEU A 3 1.97 1.35 -5.50
N GLY A 4 1.04 0.45 -5.86
CA GLY A 4 0.20 0.64 -7.04
C GLY A 4 -0.72 1.87 -6.92
N VAL A 5 -1.29 2.09 -5.73
CA VAL A 5 -2.10 3.29 -5.44
C VAL A 5 -1.24 4.54 -5.52
N ALA A 6 -0.06 4.54 -4.87
CA ALA A 6 0.88 5.65 -4.90
C ALA A 6 1.27 6.06 -6.33
N LEU A 7 1.60 5.07 -7.18
CA LEU A 7 2.00 5.33 -8.56
C LEU A 7 0.85 5.84 -9.41
N ARG A 8 -0.36 5.28 -9.27
CA ARG A 8 -1.53 5.78 -10.01
C ARG A 8 -1.86 7.23 -9.62
N ALA A 9 -1.75 7.58 -8.35
CA ALA A 9 -1.94 8.96 -7.89
C ALA A 9 -0.85 9.90 -8.44
N ALA A 10 0.42 9.50 -8.39
CA ALA A 10 1.53 10.29 -8.92
C ALA A 10 1.40 10.52 -10.44
N LEU A 11 1.05 9.47 -11.20
CA LEU A 11 0.82 9.58 -12.65
C LEU A 11 -0.40 10.45 -13.00
N ALA A 12 -1.36 10.60 -12.08
CA ALA A 12 -2.47 11.54 -12.20
C ALA A 12 -2.10 12.98 -11.79
N GLY A 13 -0.81 13.27 -11.59
CA GLY A 13 -0.32 14.61 -11.25
C GLY A 13 -0.47 15.01 -9.79
N ARG A 14 -0.71 14.04 -8.88
CA ARG A 14 -0.82 14.30 -7.43
C ARG A 14 0.54 14.24 -6.76
N GLY A 15 0.78 15.08 -5.77
CA GLY A 15 2.00 14.98 -4.97
C GLY A 15 1.91 13.80 -4.00
N VAL A 16 2.83 12.85 -4.11
CA VAL A 16 2.78 11.58 -3.38
C VAL A 16 4.08 11.35 -2.64
N ALA A 17 3.96 10.96 -1.36
CA ALA A 17 5.07 10.41 -0.60
C ALA A 17 4.73 8.98 -0.12
N LEU A 18 5.67 8.05 -0.28
CA LEU A 18 5.58 6.69 0.22
C LEU A 18 6.78 6.39 1.10
N PHE A 19 6.51 6.04 2.35
CA PHE A 19 7.51 5.56 3.31
C PHE A 19 7.31 4.08 3.58
N SER A 20 8.35 3.29 3.30
CA SER A 20 8.33 1.84 3.53
C SER A 20 9.28 1.44 4.66
N GLY A 21 8.81 0.62 5.59
CA GLY A 21 9.64 -0.02 6.61
C GLY A 21 10.29 -1.32 6.14
N GLU A 22 9.97 -1.79 4.93
CA GLU A 22 10.47 -3.05 4.37
C GLU A 22 11.47 -2.85 3.23
N PHE A 23 11.32 -1.75 2.47
CA PHE A 23 12.06 -1.54 1.24
C PHE A 23 12.83 -0.21 1.26
N SER A 24 14.05 -0.23 0.72
CA SER A 24 14.80 0.99 0.42
C SER A 24 14.15 1.75 -0.75
N ALA A 25 14.50 3.04 -0.88
CA ALA A 25 14.06 3.88 -2.00
C ALA A 25 14.37 3.25 -3.37
N GLU A 26 15.56 2.66 -3.51
CA GLU A 26 15.99 1.98 -4.74
C GLU A 26 15.12 0.77 -5.06
N ARG A 27 14.82 -0.09 -4.06
CA ARG A 27 13.92 -1.24 -4.26
C ARG A 27 12.49 -0.82 -4.57
N LEU A 28 12.03 0.30 -4.00
CA LEU A 28 10.73 0.88 -4.34
C LEU A 28 10.71 1.38 -5.79
N LEU A 29 11.79 2.01 -6.26
CA LEU A 29 11.91 2.48 -7.64
C LEU A 29 11.93 1.32 -8.64
N GLU A 30 12.73 0.27 -8.41
CA GLU A 30 12.75 -0.95 -9.22
C GLU A 30 11.34 -1.55 -9.36
N ARG A 31 10.63 -1.68 -8.22
CA ARG A 31 9.26 -2.20 -8.18
C ARG A 31 8.30 -1.28 -8.93
N SER A 32 8.49 0.03 -8.84
CA SER A 32 7.66 1.00 -9.55
C SER A 32 7.79 0.85 -11.06
N LEU A 33 9.03 0.74 -11.55
CA LEU A 33 9.32 0.49 -12.96
C LEU A 33 8.77 -0.85 -13.43
N ALA A 34 8.92 -1.91 -12.65
CA ALA A 34 8.36 -3.23 -12.98
C ALA A 34 6.83 -3.21 -13.07
N VAL A 35 6.14 -2.61 -12.09
CA VAL A 35 4.68 -2.53 -12.03
C VAL A 35 4.12 -1.68 -13.18
N GLN A 36 4.73 -0.52 -13.46
CA GLN A 36 4.25 0.38 -14.52
C GLN A 36 4.63 -0.11 -15.92
N GLY A 37 5.85 -0.64 -16.08
CA GLY A 37 6.34 -1.19 -17.34
C GLY A 37 5.80 -2.60 -17.66
N ARG A 38 4.97 -3.18 -16.79
CA ARG A 38 4.45 -4.56 -16.92
C ARG A 38 5.57 -5.57 -17.17
N ALA A 39 6.65 -5.43 -16.39
CA ALA A 39 7.84 -6.26 -16.47
C ALA A 39 7.96 -7.12 -15.20
N ARG A 40 8.64 -8.26 -15.32
CA ARG A 40 9.00 -9.07 -14.15
C ARG A 40 10.07 -8.33 -13.37
N LEU A 41 9.92 -8.28 -12.05
CA LEU A 41 10.86 -7.56 -11.18
C LEU A 41 12.30 -8.07 -11.32
N ASP A 42 12.48 -9.39 -11.44
CA ASP A 42 13.82 -9.99 -11.58
C ASP A 42 14.48 -9.64 -12.92
N ASP A 43 13.69 -9.45 -13.97
CA ASP A 43 14.19 -9.07 -15.30
C ASP A 43 14.61 -7.60 -15.29
N VAL A 44 13.86 -6.72 -14.61
CA VAL A 44 14.24 -5.33 -14.39
C VAL A 44 15.55 -5.24 -13.60
N ARG A 45 15.70 -6.04 -12.52
CA ARG A 45 16.91 -6.06 -11.70
C ARG A 45 18.14 -6.61 -12.42
N SER A 46 17.94 -7.67 -13.21
CA SER A 46 19.04 -8.32 -13.93
C SER A 46 19.35 -7.65 -15.28
N GLY A 47 18.53 -6.69 -15.72
CA GLY A 47 18.65 -6.04 -17.03
C GLY A 47 18.32 -6.97 -18.20
N ARG A 48 17.73 -8.13 -17.96
CA ARG A 48 17.40 -9.15 -18.98
C ARG A 48 16.02 -8.88 -19.57
N LEU A 49 15.89 -7.76 -20.26
CA LEU A 49 14.64 -7.33 -20.89
C LEU A 49 14.74 -7.56 -22.40
N ASP A 50 13.68 -8.10 -23.00
CA ASP A 50 13.53 -8.04 -24.45
C ASP A 50 13.24 -6.59 -24.89
N GLU A 51 13.31 -6.33 -26.20
CA GLU A 51 13.17 -4.98 -26.75
C GLU A 51 11.82 -4.34 -26.39
N ALA A 52 10.73 -5.12 -26.41
CA ALA A 52 9.39 -4.65 -26.10
C ALA A 52 9.21 -4.30 -24.61
N THR A 53 9.72 -5.14 -23.72
CA THR A 53 9.69 -4.92 -22.27
C THR A 53 10.60 -3.75 -21.90
N TYR A 54 11.77 -3.64 -22.52
CA TYR A 54 12.66 -2.51 -22.35
C TYR A 54 11.97 -1.20 -22.72
N ALA A 55 11.31 -1.14 -23.89
CA ALA A 55 10.56 0.03 -24.32
C ALA A 55 9.43 0.39 -23.33
N SER A 56 8.72 -0.61 -22.79
CA SER A 56 7.66 -0.41 -21.80
C SER A 56 8.18 0.14 -20.47
N VAL A 57 9.31 -0.38 -19.98
CA VAL A 57 9.98 0.11 -18.76
C VAL A 57 10.53 1.53 -18.97
N ALA A 58 11.11 1.82 -20.13
CA ALA A 58 11.60 3.16 -20.47
C ALA A 58 10.45 4.17 -20.52
N ALA A 59 9.31 3.81 -21.11
CA ALA A 59 8.11 4.64 -21.12
C ALA A 59 7.58 4.90 -19.70
N ALA A 60 7.57 3.88 -18.83
CA ALA A 60 7.21 4.03 -17.42
C ALA A 60 8.12 5.02 -16.68
N ALA A 61 9.44 4.92 -16.89
CA ALA A 61 10.40 5.86 -16.31
C ALA A 61 10.16 7.31 -16.74
N LEU A 62 9.89 7.52 -18.04
CA LEU A 62 9.58 8.84 -18.59
C LEU A 62 8.28 9.41 -17.99
N ALA A 63 7.22 8.59 -17.87
CA ALA A 63 5.96 9.01 -17.30
C ALA A 63 6.10 9.41 -15.82
N MET A 64 6.85 8.61 -15.03
CA MET A 64 7.10 8.92 -13.62
C MET A 64 7.95 10.17 -13.43
N ARG A 65 8.87 10.47 -14.35
CA ARG A 65 9.74 11.66 -14.27
C ARG A 65 8.95 12.98 -14.30
N ALA A 66 7.78 13.00 -14.93
CA ALA A 66 6.95 14.20 -15.00
C ALA A 66 6.41 14.65 -13.62
N ASN A 67 6.16 13.70 -12.72
CA ASN A 67 5.71 13.95 -11.36
C ASN A 67 6.25 12.85 -10.42
N PRO A 68 7.52 12.95 -9.99
CA PRO A 68 8.17 11.87 -9.26
C PRO A 68 7.61 11.77 -7.82
N PRO A 69 7.09 10.62 -7.39
CA PRO A 69 6.72 10.43 -6.00
C PRO A 69 7.98 10.42 -5.11
N LEU A 70 7.87 10.95 -3.90
CA LEU A 70 8.88 10.73 -2.87
C LEU A 70 8.82 9.27 -2.41
N LEU A 71 9.80 8.46 -2.79
CA LEU A 71 9.94 7.07 -2.34
C LEU A 71 11.07 6.99 -1.32
N SER A 72 10.76 6.59 -0.09
CA SER A 72 11.76 6.54 0.98
C SER A 72 11.57 5.34 1.90
N HIS A 73 12.65 4.94 2.55
CA HIS A 73 12.56 4.06 3.70
C HIS A 73 12.02 4.84 4.90
N LEU A 74 11.29 4.18 5.80
CA LEU A 74 10.82 4.79 7.04
C LEU A 74 12.02 5.23 7.90
N PRO A 75 12.10 6.50 8.32
CA PRO A 75 13.23 6.97 9.10
C PRO A 75 13.36 6.22 10.43
N PRO A 76 14.59 5.94 10.91
CA PRO A 76 14.80 5.23 12.15
C PRO A 76 14.30 5.95 13.40
N ASN A 77 13.82 7.18 13.33
CA ASN A 77 13.15 7.90 14.43
C ASN A 77 11.62 7.96 14.25
N GLY A 78 11.06 7.33 13.21
CA GLY A 78 9.61 7.23 12.98
C GLY A 78 8.98 8.51 12.45
N MET A 79 7.83 8.89 13.04
CA MET A 79 7.02 10.05 12.64
C MET A 79 7.80 11.38 12.57
N PRO A 80 8.71 11.71 13.50
CA PRO A 80 9.55 12.91 13.41
C PRO A 80 10.38 12.99 12.12
N GLY A 81 11.20 11.99 11.80
CA GLY A 81 12.02 12.04 10.59
C GLY A 81 11.18 11.98 9.32
N MET A 82 10.03 11.30 9.35
CA MET A 82 9.10 11.34 8.23
C MET A 82 8.56 12.75 8.02
N SER A 83 8.24 13.46 9.10
CA SER A 83 7.78 14.85 9.05
C SER A 83 8.87 15.78 8.50
N ASP A 84 10.13 15.58 8.88
CA ASP A 84 11.28 16.35 8.36
C ASP A 84 11.41 16.19 6.85
N LEU A 85 11.37 14.94 6.34
CA LEU A 85 11.42 14.66 4.90
C LEU A 85 10.20 15.23 4.14
N LEU A 86 9.05 15.37 4.80
CA LEU A 86 7.83 15.97 4.24
C LEU A 86 7.81 17.51 4.30
N ILE A 87 8.76 18.16 4.99
CA ILE A 87 8.89 19.63 4.95
C ILE A 87 9.37 20.08 3.57
N GLU A 88 10.32 19.35 2.99
CA GLU A 88 10.90 19.66 1.68
C GLU A 88 9.96 19.32 0.52
N HIS A 89 8.94 18.49 0.77
CA HIS A 89 7.97 18.07 -0.22
C HIS A 89 6.77 19.03 -0.28
N LEU A 90 6.85 20.01 -1.18
CA LEU A 90 5.75 20.95 -1.44
C LEU A 90 4.61 20.25 -2.17
N GLY A 91 3.37 20.41 -1.70
CA GLY A 91 2.16 19.92 -2.39
C GLY A 91 1.86 18.43 -2.19
N LEU A 92 1.79 17.95 -0.95
CA LEU A 92 1.44 16.56 -0.62
C LEU A 92 -0.08 16.33 -0.70
N ASP A 93 -0.54 15.53 -1.65
CA ASP A 93 -1.93 15.08 -1.77
C ASP A 93 -2.17 13.71 -1.11
N LEU A 94 -1.18 12.81 -1.19
CA LEU A 94 -1.26 11.45 -0.65
C LEU A 94 0.04 11.04 0.06
N LEU A 95 -0.08 10.66 1.33
CA LEU A 95 0.96 9.99 2.09
C LEU A 95 0.64 8.51 2.23
N VAL A 96 1.59 7.65 1.86
CA VAL A 96 1.51 6.20 2.06
C VAL A 96 2.54 5.78 3.10
N VAL A 97 2.11 5.02 4.11
CA VAL A 97 3.00 4.45 5.14
C VAL A 97 2.81 2.94 5.20
N ASP A 98 3.89 2.19 5.01
CA ASP A 98 3.86 0.74 4.83
C ASP A 98 5.01 0.02 5.56
N PRO A 99 4.78 -0.71 6.66
CA PRO A 99 3.54 -0.86 7.43
C PRO A 99 3.49 0.01 8.71
N LEU A 100 2.29 0.09 9.32
CA LEU A 100 2.01 0.73 10.61
C LEU A 100 2.96 0.25 11.71
N GLN A 101 3.23 -1.05 11.74
CA GLN A 101 4.11 -1.69 12.72
C GLN A 101 5.54 -1.12 12.68
N SER A 102 5.99 -0.58 11.54
CA SER A 102 7.31 0.03 11.41
C SER A 102 7.41 1.42 12.03
N LEU A 103 6.29 1.99 12.50
CA LEU A 103 6.27 3.21 13.30
C LEU A 103 6.51 2.96 14.79
N ALA A 104 6.37 1.71 15.25
CA ALA A 104 6.66 1.33 16.63
C ALA A 104 8.15 1.50 16.98
N ARG A 105 8.40 1.87 18.22
CA ARG A 105 9.70 2.25 18.80
C ARG A 105 10.13 1.33 19.94
N GLY A 106 9.20 0.57 20.52
CA GLY A 106 9.47 -0.30 21.67
C GLY A 106 9.62 0.46 22.99
N THR A 107 9.13 1.69 23.05
CA THR A 107 9.09 2.56 24.24
C THR A 107 7.85 2.35 25.10
N LEU A 108 6.75 1.93 24.50
CA LEU A 108 5.48 1.57 25.14
C LEU A 108 5.04 0.18 24.65
N PRO A 109 4.03 -0.43 25.30
CA PRO A 109 3.37 -1.62 24.75
C PRO A 109 2.97 -1.41 23.29
N MET A 110 3.22 -2.40 22.43
CA MET A 110 3.03 -2.30 20.98
C MET A 110 1.67 -1.69 20.61
N GLU A 111 0.58 -2.21 21.17
CA GLU A 111 -0.78 -1.72 20.90
C GLU A 111 -0.98 -0.23 21.21
N GLU A 112 -0.33 0.29 22.25
CA GLU A 112 -0.36 1.71 22.60
C GLU A 112 0.44 2.57 21.60
N GLU A 113 1.59 2.08 21.14
CA GLU A 113 2.39 2.77 20.11
C GLU A 113 1.66 2.81 18.77
N LEU A 114 1.05 1.70 18.36
CA LEU A 114 0.26 1.67 17.13
C LEU A 114 -0.96 2.60 17.24
N ALA A 115 -1.62 2.62 18.40
CA ALA A 115 -2.71 3.56 18.68
C ALA A 115 -2.26 5.03 18.57
N GLN A 116 -1.07 5.34 19.09
CA GLN A 116 -0.49 6.67 19.02
C GLN A 116 -0.11 7.05 17.58
N ALA A 117 0.53 6.16 16.84
CA ALA A 117 0.88 6.37 15.44
C ALA A 117 -0.35 6.65 14.56
N VAL A 118 -1.46 5.93 14.77
CA VAL A 118 -2.73 6.18 14.05
C VAL A 118 -3.28 7.57 14.38
N ARG A 119 -3.24 8.00 15.65
CA ARG A 119 -3.64 9.36 16.06
C ARG A 119 -2.78 10.43 15.41
N ASP A 120 -1.46 10.24 15.41
CA ASP A 120 -0.51 11.20 14.86
C ASP A 120 -0.66 11.34 13.35
N LEU A 121 -0.85 10.23 12.64
CA LEU A 121 -1.13 10.21 11.20
C LEU A 121 -2.46 10.87 10.85
N LYS A 122 -3.52 10.62 11.63
CA LYS A 122 -4.81 11.32 11.44
C LYS A 122 -4.65 12.83 11.66
N GLY A 123 -3.89 13.23 12.69
CA GLY A 123 -3.57 14.63 12.92
C GLY A 123 -2.76 15.25 11.78
N LEU A 124 -1.77 14.52 11.24
CA LEU A 124 -0.98 14.96 10.08
C LEU A 124 -1.87 15.15 8.84
N ALA A 125 -2.76 14.20 8.55
CA ALA A 125 -3.70 14.26 7.42
C ALA A 125 -4.54 15.54 7.48
N VAL A 126 -5.08 15.86 8.66
CA VAL A 126 -5.89 17.06 8.89
C VAL A 126 -5.05 18.33 8.74
N ARG A 127 -3.86 18.39 9.34
CA ARG A 127 -3.00 19.59 9.30
C ARG A 127 -2.45 19.88 7.90
N ARG A 128 -2.12 18.85 7.12
CA ARG A 128 -1.54 18.97 5.78
C ARG A 128 -2.60 18.93 4.67
N HIS A 129 -3.88 18.73 5.00
CA HIS A 129 -4.97 18.56 4.05
C HIS A 129 -4.70 17.49 2.98
N CYS A 130 -4.11 16.37 3.39
CA CYS A 130 -3.76 15.26 2.51
C CYS A 130 -4.46 13.96 2.91
N ALA A 131 -4.58 13.04 1.95
CA ALA A 131 -5.00 11.67 2.23
C ALA A 131 -3.83 10.88 2.84
N VAL A 132 -4.10 10.04 3.84
CA VAL A 132 -3.12 9.10 4.39
C VAL A 132 -3.60 7.67 4.15
N LEU A 133 -2.84 6.89 3.39
CA LEU A 133 -3.00 5.45 3.22
C LEU A 133 -2.02 4.73 4.14
N LEU A 134 -2.54 4.09 5.17
CA LEU A 134 -1.77 3.33 6.14
C LEU A 134 -1.97 1.83 5.91
N VAL A 135 -0.88 1.09 5.72
CA VAL A 135 -0.92 -0.37 5.62
C VAL A 135 -0.71 -0.96 7.00
N SER A 136 -1.48 -1.99 7.37
CA SER A 136 -1.24 -2.76 8.58
C SER A 136 -1.17 -4.24 8.24
N HIS A 137 -0.19 -4.93 8.79
CA HIS A 137 -0.15 -6.38 8.75
C HIS A 137 -1.08 -6.97 9.80
N LEU A 138 -1.87 -7.95 9.38
CA LEU A 138 -2.76 -8.67 10.29
C LEU A 138 -2.01 -9.84 10.93
N GLY A 139 -2.34 -10.12 12.19
CA GLY A 139 -1.70 -11.18 12.96
C GLY A 139 -2.05 -12.59 12.49
N VAL A 140 -1.24 -13.56 12.95
CA VAL A 140 -1.42 -15.00 12.71
C VAL A 140 -2.84 -15.52 13.03
N PRO A 141 -3.52 -15.10 14.12
CA PRO A 141 -4.85 -15.63 14.48
C PRO A 141 -5.91 -15.46 13.38
N VAL A 142 -5.77 -14.47 12.50
CA VAL A 142 -6.67 -14.27 11.36
C VAL A 142 -6.61 -15.44 10.39
N ARG A 143 -5.41 -15.99 10.18
CA ARG A 143 -5.16 -17.05 9.20
C ARG A 143 -5.68 -18.42 9.63
N GLU A 144 -5.86 -18.63 10.93
CA GLU A 144 -6.27 -19.91 11.52
C GLU A 144 -7.80 -20.02 11.68
N ARG A 145 -8.54 -18.95 11.35
CA ARG A 145 -10.01 -18.98 11.38
C ARG A 145 -10.57 -19.82 10.25
N GLY A 146 -11.73 -20.43 10.48
CA GLY A 146 -12.48 -21.12 9.43
C GLY A 146 -12.85 -20.22 8.25
N ASP A 147 -13.03 -18.91 8.50
CA ASP A 147 -13.06 -17.87 7.45
C ASP A 147 -11.90 -16.88 7.70
N PRO A 148 -10.82 -16.95 6.90
CA PRO A 148 -9.64 -16.10 7.04
C PRO A 148 -9.83 -14.68 6.47
N ARG A 149 -11.03 -14.31 6.02
CA ARG A 149 -11.31 -12.92 5.62
C ARG A 149 -11.09 -11.96 6.80
N PRO A 150 -10.34 -10.85 6.60
CA PRO A 150 -10.13 -9.87 7.65
C PRO A 150 -11.42 -9.19 8.12
N ARG A 151 -11.44 -8.83 9.39
CA ARG A 151 -12.52 -8.12 10.07
C ARG A 151 -11.96 -6.83 10.67
N LEU A 152 -12.85 -5.87 10.94
CA LEU A 152 -12.45 -4.55 11.43
C LEU A 152 -11.70 -4.59 12.78
N ASP A 153 -11.98 -5.58 13.63
CA ASP A 153 -11.27 -5.76 14.91
C ASP A 153 -9.86 -6.34 14.76
N ASP A 154 -9.52 -6.92 13.62
CA ASP A 154 -8.21 -7.55 13.40
C ASP A 154 -7.07 -6.53 13.29
N PHE A 155 -7.40 -5.25 13.06
CA PHE A 155 -6.41 -4.18 12.87
C PHE A 155 -5.77 -3.70 14.19
N GLY A 156 -6.27 -4.14 15.35
CA GLY A 156 -5.69 -3.82 16.66
C GLY A 156 -5.59 -2.33 16.96
N ALA A 157 -4.44 -1.90 17.48
CA ALA A 157 -4.12 -0.54 17.90
C ALA A 157 -5.11 0.03 18.93
N LEU A 158 -5.52 -0.81 19.89
CA LEU A 158 -6.54 -0.49 20.90
C LEU A 158 -7.87 0.05 20.29
N GLY A 159 -8.22 -0.42 19.08
CA GLY A 159 -9.40 0.05 18.35
C GLY A 159 -9.25 1.43 17.71
N SER A 160 -8.06 2.04 17.74
CA SER A 160 -7.82 3.36 17.16
C SER A 160 -8.07 3.39 15.65
N VAL A 161 -7.74 2.31 14.94
CA VAL A 161 -8.07 2.17 13.50
C VAL A 161 -9.58 2.21 13.29
N ARG A 162 -10.32 1.37 14.03
CA ARG A 162 -11.80 1.32 13.99
C ARG A 162 -12.41 2.67 14.30
N GLN A 163 -11.87 3.45 15.23
CA GLN A 163 -12.44 4.73 15.63
C GLN A 163 -12.07 5.84 14.64
N LEU A 164 -10.79 5.98 14.30
CA LEU A 164 -10.23 7.17 13.65
C LEU A 164 -10.19 7.09 12.12
N ALA A 165 -10.04 5.90 11.55
CA ALA A 165 -9.98 5.75 10.09
C ALA A 165 -11.30 6.20 9.44
N ASP A 166 -11.21 6.89 8.30
CA ASP A 166 -12.40 7.27 7.52
C ASP A 166 -12.88 6.09 6.66
N VAL A 167 -11.93 5.34 6.10
CA VAL A 167 -12.14 4.11 5.33
C VAL A 167 -11.22 3.02 5.85
N VAL A 168 -11.71 1.78 5.97
CA VAL A 168 -10.89 0.60 6.27
C VAL A 168 -11.08 -0.40 5.16
N LEU A 169 -9.98 -0.71 4.46
CA LEU A 169 -9.92 -1.68 3.39
C LEU A 169 -9.21 -2.94 3.87
N ALA A 170 -9.70 -4.11 3.46
CA ALA A 170 -9.07 -5.38 3.72
C ALA A 170 -8.88 -6.15 2.42
N LEU A 171 -7.66 -6.61 2.17
CA LEU A 171 -7.34 -7.43 1.02
C LEU A 171 -7.31 -8.91 1.43
N TYR A 172 -8.12 -9.72 0.76
CA TYR A 172 -8.11 -11.17 0.87
C TYR A 172 -7.65 -11.77 -0.46
N ARG A 173 -6.75 -12.74 -0.42
CA ARG A 173 -6.27 -13.47 -1.61
C ARG A 173 -6.49 -14.94 -1.36
N GLU A 174 -7.44 -15.54 -2.08
CA GLU A 174 -7.90 -16.91 -1.82
C GLU A 174 -6.76 -17.93 -1.96
N GLU A 175 -5.91 -17.76 -2.97
CA GLU A 175 -4.74 -18.59 -3.25
C GLU A 175 -3.70 -18.67 -2.10
N LEU A 176 -3.73 -17.73 -1.13
CA LEU A 176 -2.81 -17.76 0.01
C LEU A 176 -3.29 -18.68 1.14
N TYR A 177 -4.56 -19.07 1.12
CA TYR A 177 -5.19 -19.88 2.17
C TYR A 177 -5.64 -21.24 1.64
N GLU A 178 -6.01 -21.32 0.37
CA GLU A 178 -6.55 -22.53 -0.22
C GLU A 178 -5.70 -22.99 -1.41
N THR A 179 -4.92 -24.04 -1.19
CA THR A 179 -4.00 -24.63 -2.17
C THR A 179 -4.64 -25.73 -3.02
N SER A 180 -5.86 -26.13 -2.69
CA SER A 180 -6.57 -27.27 -3.30
C SER A 180 -7.37 -26.90 -4.55
N ARG A 181 -7.64 -25.61 -4.77
CA ARG A 181 -8.39 -25.12 -5.93
C ARG A 181 -7.42 -24.41 -6.90
N ASP A 182 -7.64 -24.57 -8.21
CA ASP A 182 -6.98 -23.79 -9.28
C ASP A 182 -7.41 -22.31 -9.25
N VAL A 183 -7.27 -21.66 -8.11
CA VAL A 183 -7.60 -20.26 -7.89
C VAL A 183 -6.29 -19.50 -7.95
N ASP A 184 -5.94 -18.99 -9.13
CA ASP A 184 -4.75 -18.16 -9.34
C ASP A 184 -5.16 -16.69 -9.45
N GLY A 185 -4.52 -15.82 -8.67
CA GLY A 185 -4.68 -14.38 -8.74
C GLY A 185 -5.99 -13.82 -8.17
N ALA A 186 -6.99 -14.64 -7.83
CA ALA A 186 -8.25 -14.15 -7.28
C ALA A 186 -8.05 -13.41 -5.95
N ALA A 187 -8.56 -12.18 -5.88
CA ALA A 187 -8.44 -11.32 -4.71
C ALA A 187 -9.73 -10.53 -4.47
N GLU A 188 -10.11 -10.39 -3.21
CA GLU A 188 -11.25 -9.58 -2.79
C GLU A 188 -10.74 -8.35 -2.03
N LEU A 189 -11.18 -7.16 -2.42
CA LEU A 189 -10.94 -5.92 -1.70
C LEU A 189 -12.22 -5.53 -0.94
N HIS A 190 -12.24 -5.81 0.36
CA HIS A 190 -13.34 -5.52 1.26
C HIS A 190 -13.28 -4.08 1.77
N VAL A 191 -14.42 -3.39 1.75
CA VAL A 191 -14.64 -2.11 2.43
C VAL A 191 -15.32 -2.41 3.77
N LEU A 192 -14.51 -2.58 4.83
CA LEU A 192 -14.99 -2.94 6.17
C LEU A 192 -15.58 -1.76 6.94
N LYS A 193 -15.17 -0.54 6.58
CA LYS A 193 -15.68 0.70 7.14
C LYS A 193 -15.60 1.79 6.07
N HIS A 194 -16.64 2.62 6.00
CA HIS A 194 -16.63 3.84 5.20
C HIS A 194 -17.50 4.89 5.91
N ARG A 195 -16.90 5.99 6.38
CA ARG A 195 -17.64 7.07 7.08
C ARG A 195 -18.65 7.80 6.18
N GLY A 196 -18.41 7.85 4.87
CA GLY A 196 -19.19 8.63 3.90
C GLY A 196 -19.95 7.80 2.87
N GLY A 197 -20.05 6.48 3.02
CA GLY A 197 -20.71 5.63 2.03
C GLY A 197 -20.89 4.19 2.47
N GLY A 198 -21.24 3.33 1.53
CA GLY A 198 -21.52 1.91 1.78
C GLY A 198 -20.27 1.06 2.04
N THR A 199 -20.50 -0.09 2.65
CA THR A 199 -19.55 -1.20 2.77
C THR A 199 -19.84 -2.25 1.68
N GLY A 200 -18.92 -3.17 1.46
CA GLY A 200 -19.03 -4.21 0.42
C GLY A 200 -17.67 -4.78 0.08
N TYR A 201 -17.52 -5.36 -1.10
CA TYR A 201 -16.24 -5.79 -1.63
C TYR A 201 -16.20 -5.61 -3.14
N ALA A 202 -15.00 -5.61 -3.70
CA ALA A 202 -14.74 -5.65 -5.14
C ALA A 202 -13.82 -6.83 -5.46
N ASP A 203 -14.13 -7.52 -6.55
CA ASP A 203 -13.31 -8.61 -7.08
C ASP A 203 -12.18 -8.05 -7.94
N LEU A 204 -10.97 -8.52 -7.65
CA LEU A 204 -9.73 -8.10 -8.29
C LEU A 204 -8.96 -9.33 -8.77
N TYR A 205 -8.14 -9.13 -9.79
CA TYR A 205 -7.15 -10.11 -10.23
C TYR A 205 -5.74 -9.61 -9.93
N PHE A 206 -4.96 -10.42 -9.19
CA PHE A 206 -3.56 -10.15 -8.90
C PHE A 206 -2.64 -10.82 -9.92
N TYR A 207 -2.12 -10.02 -10.83
CA TYR A 207 -1.13 -10.43 -11.83
C TYR A 207 0.25 -10.58 -11.17
N LYS A 208 0.57 -11.77 -10.66
CA LYS A 208 1.83 -12.08 -9.94
C LYS A 208 3.10 -11.61 -10.66
N PRO A 209 3.27 -11.86 -11.98
CA PRO A 209 4.49 -11.47 -12.69
C PRO A 209 4.78 -9.96 -12.63
N TRP A 210 3.74 -9.13 -12.55
CA TRP A 210 3.85 -7.66 -12.57
C TRP A 210 3.56 -7.03 -11.22
N LEU A 211 3.28 -7.84 -10.18
CA LEU A 211 2.96 -7.38 -8.83
C LEU A 211 1.79 -6.38 -8.80
N ARG A 212 0.80 -6.58 -9.67
CA ARG A 212 -0.25 -5.61 -9.97
C ARG A 212 -1.64 -6.21 -9.74
N PHE A 213 -2.54 -5.39 -9.21
CA PHE A 213 -3.98 -5.69 -9.20
C PHE A 213 -4.62 -5.01 -10.42
N GLU A 214 -5.46 -5.75 -11.11
CA GLU A 214 -6.34 -5.27 -12.17
C GLU A 214 -7.79 -5.60 -11.77
N ASP A 215 -8.74 -4.86 -12.33
CA ASP A 215 -10.15 -5.13 -12.14
C ASP A 215 -10.48 -6.49 -12.77
N MET A 216 -11.25 -7.31 -12.07
CA MET A 216 -11.77 -8.53 -12.68
C MET A 216 -12.87 -8.10 -13.65
N VAL A 217 -12.63 -8.27 -14.95
CA VAL A 217 -13.67 -8.03 -15.96
C VAL A 217 -14.71 -9.13 -15.77
N GLU A 218 -15.81 -8.83 -15.09
CA GLU A 218 -17.01 -9.67 -15.13
C GLU A 218 -17.48 -9.69 -16.59
N PRO A 219 -17.61 -10.87 -17.25
CA PRO A 219 -18.13 -10.93 -18.63
C PRO A 219 -19.54 -10.36 -18.79
N ASP A 220 -20.30 -10.20 -17.70
CA ASP A 220 -21.74 -9.89 -17.71
C ASP A 220 -22.16 -8.69 -16.82
N ARG A 221 -21.30 -7.69 -16.64
CA ARG A 221 -21.70 -6.38 -16.10
C ARG A 221 -21.30 -5.21 -16.99
#